data_AF-A0A834NVD4-F1
#
_entry.id   AF-A0A834NVD4-F1
#
_cell.length_a   1.000
_cell.length_b   1.000
_cell.length_c   1.000
_cell.angle_alpha   90.00
_cell.angle_beta   90.00
_cell.angle_gamma   90.00
#
_symmetry.space_group_name_H-M   'P 1'
#
loop_
_entity.id
_entity.type
_entity.pdbx_description
1 polymer ?
#
loop_
_entity_poly.entity_id
_entity_poly.type
_entity_poly.pdbx_seq_one_letter_code
_entity_poly.pdbx_strand_id
1 'polypeptide(L)'
;MFRKRNKKRSLLQQCDATMSKLTNPSGDTSKNQTPPTLLSSLRSVLFVIGTVVIGFAAVCNSLTWHLQRFWGASGDFWQAQWDKILNKLGDNPVTLWVYGSMGLTFIVYWIFGGIYTLLDITNRPAALRRYKIQPGTNEPVDTRELCKVIAQVLFNQIIVGLPIAYCSYHFMEWRGYPSVRELPTFHWVLVEIAIHILCEEIGFYYSHRFLHSRYLYKYIHKQHHEWTAPIAVTALYCHPLEHIGSNLIPPFLGVFIVGSHVATAWLWFSLAILSTLNAHSGYHLPFFPSPEAHDFHHLKFNQCFGVLGVLDRLHGTDTQFRNSRAYQRHVMMLSLVPPREAFPDEAKYKSK
;
A
#
# COMPACT_ATOMS: atom_id res chain seq x y z
N MET A 1 -21.79 72.22 5.34
CA MET A 1 -22.11 70.85 4.89
C MET A 1 -21.66 69.87 5.97
N PHE A 2 -22.50 69.57 6.96
CA PHE A 2 -23.44 68.43 7.05
C PHE A 2 -22.80 67.02 7.15
N ARG A 3 -23.22 66.31 8.22
CA ARG A 3 -23.23 64.84 8.46
C ARG A 3 -21.92 64.15 8.89
N LYS A 4 -21.81 63.87 10.20
CA LYS A 4 -21.82 62.50 10.79
C LYS A 4 -21.53 62.55 12.32
N ARG A 5 -22.56 62.80 13.13
CA ARG A 5 -22.58 62.50 14.58
C ARG A 5 -24.05 62.43 15.01
N ASN A 6 -24.71 61.28 14.80
CA ASN A 6 -25.97 60.92 15.48
C ASN A 6 -26.45 59.53 15.07
N LYS A 7 -25.77 58.48 15.55
CA LYS A 7 -26.34 57.12 15.59
C LYS A 7 -25.88 56.35 16.84
N LYS A 8 -25.77 57.06 17.97
CA LYS A 8 -25.48 56.50 19.30
C LYS A 8 -26.50 56.90 20.38
N ARG A 9 -27.65 57.45 19.96
CA ARG A 9 -28.71 57.96 20.85
C ARG A 9 -30.07 57.24 20.73
N SER A 10 -30.18 56.15 19.97
CA SER A 10 -31.44 55.38 19.83
C SER A 10 -31.41 53.96 20.42
N LEU A 11 -30.42 53.64 21.26
CA LEU A 11 -30.35 52.35 21.97
C LEU A 11 -30.40 52.49 23.50
N LEU A 12 -30.32 53.71 24.02
CA LEU A 12 -30.37 54.01 25.45
C LEU A 12 -31.75 54.48 25.93
N GLN A 13 -32.76 54.51 25.05
CA GLN A 13 -34.12 54.93 25.40
C GLN A 13 -35.15 53.80 25.30
N GLN A 14 -34.68 52.57 25.08
CA GLN A 14 -35.49 51.35 25.04
C GLN A 14 -35.13 50.36 26.17
N CYS A 15 -34.17 50.71 27.04
CA CYS A 15 -33.81 49.94 28.24
C CYS A 15 -34.56 50.38 29.52
N ASP A 16 -35.12 51.60 29.55
CA ASP A 16 -35.72 52.15 30.78
C ASP A 16 -37.24 51.92 30.93
N ALA A 17 -37.90 51.33 29.92
CA ALA A 17 -39.34 51.05 29.97
C ALA A 17 -39.70 49.61 30.40
N THR A 18 -38.70 48.76 30.65
CA THR A 18 -38.89 47.40 31.20
C THR A 18 -38.29 47.27 32.61
N MET A 19 -37.93 48.40 33.23
CA MET A 19 -37.48 48.52 34.63
C MET A 19 -38.57 49.09 35.56
N SER A 20 -39.86 48.74 35.37
CA SER A 20 -40.92 49.12 36.32
C SER A 20 -41.92 48.02 36.70
N LYS A 21 -41.59 46.74 36.40
CA LYS A 21 -42.35 45.57 36.89
C LYS A 21 -41.66 44.81 38.04
N LEU A 22 -40.70 45.44 38.69
CA LEU A 22 -40.02 44.94 39.88
C LEU A 22 -40.52 45.70 41.11
N THR A 23 -41.67 45.31 41.64
CA THR A 23 -42.00 45.53 43.06
C THR A 23 -42.71 44.28 43.59
N ASN A 24 -42.14 43.74 44.67
CA ASN A 24 -42.50 42.52 45.40
C ASN A 24 -43.98 42.50 45.85
N PRO A 25 -44.50 41.29 46.14
CA PRO A 25 -44.55 40.93 47.55
C PRO A 25 -43.84 39.60 47.84
N SER A 26 -43.03 39.66 48.87
CA SER A 26 -42.58 38.58 49.75
C SER A 26 -43.55 37.40 49.83
N GLY A 27 -43.14 36.28 49.23
CA GLY A 27 -43.72 34.96 49.42
C GLY A 27 -42.58 33.97 49.61
N ASP A 28 -42.26 33.71 50.87
CA ASP A 28 -41.33 32.69 51.34
C ASP A 28 -41.62 31.35 50.65
N THR A 29 -40.73 30.96 49.74
CA THR A 29 -40.57 29.56 49.33
C THR A 29 -39.08 29.27 49.26
N SER A 30 -38.49 29.17 50.46
CA SER A 30 -37.54 28.11 50.76
C SER A 30 -38.02 26.79 50.14
N LYS A 31 -37.71 26.57 48.85
CA LYS A 31 -37.72 25.21 48.30
C LYS A 31 -36.50 24.54 48.88
N ASN A 32 -36.73 23.80 49.96
CA ASN A 32 -35.89 22.72 50.46
C ASN A 32 -35.19 22.00 49.30
N GLN A 33 -33.95 22.41 48.98
CA GLN A 33 -33.02 21.51 48.33
C GLN A 33 -32.52 20.60 49.45
N THR A 34 -33.29 19.55 49.74
CA THR A 34 -32.76 18.41 50.50
C THR A 34 -31.42 18.03 49.87
N PRO A 35 -30.32 17.95 50.65
CA PRO A 35 -29.03 17.56 50.11
C PRO A 35 -29.23 16.23 49.37
N PRO A 36 -28.67 16.07 48.15
CA PRO A 36 -28.94 14.88 47.36
C PRO A 36 -28.58 13.67 48.19
N THR A 37 -29.61 12.89 48.55
CA THR A 37 -29.41 11.65 49.29
C THR A 37 -28.46 10.77 48.49
N LEU A 38 -27.57 10.05 49.17
CA LEU A 38 -26.64 9.14 48.50
C LEU A 38 -27.37 8.22 47.51
N LEU A 39 -28.62 7.82 47.84
CA LEU A 39 -29.51 7.05 47.00
C LEU A 39 -29.96 7.79 45.71
N SER A 40 -30.30 9.08 45.77
CA SER A 40 -30.68 9.85 44.57
C SER A 40 -29.49 10.06 43.64
N SER A 41 -28.32 10.36 44.18
CA SER A 41 -27.08 10.49 43.38
C SER A 41 -26.72 9.16 42.72
N LEU A 42 -26.84 8.05 43.46
CA LEU A 42 -26.56 6.71 42.95
C LEU A 42 -27.57 6.29 41.87
N ARG A 43 -28.85 6.64 42.00
CA ARG A 43 -29.85 6.45 40.94
C ARG A 43 -29.53 7.24 39.67
N SER A 44 -29.14 8.51 39.80
CA SER A 44 -28.77 9.35 38.65
C SER A 44 -27.52 8.81 37.95
N VAL A 45 -26.50 8.38 38.71
CA VAL A 45 -25.28 7.78 38.16
C VAL A 45 -25.59 6.47 37.44
N LEU A 46 -26.38 5.58 38.04
CA LEU A 46 -26.80 4.33 37.40
C LEU A 46 -27.62 4.58 36.14
N PHE A 47 -28.48 5.59 36.12
CA PHE A 47 -29.25 5.96 34.93
C PHE A 47 -28.34 6.49 33.81
N VAL A 48 -27.38 7.36 34.12
CA VAL A 48 -26.43 7.89 33.12
C VAL A 48 -25.53 6.77 32.58
N ILE A 49 -24.97 5.92 33.46
CA ILE A 49 -24.14 4.79 33.03
C ILE A 49 -24.98 3.81 32.20
N GLY A 50 -26.19 3.47 32.65
CA GLY A 50 -27.09 2.56 31.94
C GLY A 50 -27.48 3.06 30.55
N THR A 51 -27.83 4.35 30.42
CA THR A 51 -28.16 4.96 29.12
C THR A 51 -26.96 5.01 28.17
N VAL A 52 -25.76 5.31 28.69
CA VAL A 52 -24.51 5.26 27.91
C VAL A 52 -24.20 3.84 27.45
N VAL A 53 -24.31 2.84 28.32
CA VAL A 53 -24.06 1.43 27.98
C VAL A 53 -25.07 0.91 26.95
N ILE A 54 -26.36 1.20 27.12
CA ILE A 54 -27.40 0.81 26.17
C ILE A 54 -27.19 1.51 24.83
N GLY A 55 -26.90 2.82 24.83
CA GLY A 55 -26.61 3.58 23.61
C GLY A 55 -25.39 3.05 22.88
N PHE A 56 -24.29 2.77 23.61
CA PHE A 56 -23.09 2.18 23.05
C PHE A 56 -23.35 0.78 22.46
N ALA A 57 -24.06 -0.08 23.19
CA ALA A 57 -24.43 -1.41 22.69
C ALA A 57 -25.32 -1.33 21.45
N ALA A 58 -26.29 -0.42 21.40
CA ALA A 58 -27.14 -0.20 20.25
C ALA A 58 -26.35 0.29 19.02
N VAL A 59 -25.40 1.22 19.22
CA VAL A 59 -24.50 1.71 18.16
C VAL A 59 -23.59 0.58 17.66
N CYS A 60 -22.95 -0.17 18.56
CA CYS A 60 -22.12 -1.31 18.19
C CYS A 60 -22.93 -2.35 17.41
N ASN A 61 -24.11 -2.73 17.88
CA ASN A 61 -24.97 -3.69 17.18
C ASN A 61 -25.42 -3.18 15.81
N SER A 62 -25.80 -1.91 15.71
CA SER A 62 -26.17 -1.28 14.43
C SER A 62 -24.99 -1.25 13.46
N LEU A 63 -23.81 -0.84 13.93
CA LEU A 63 -22.59 -0.83 13.13
C LEU A 63 -22.23 -2.24 12.66
N THR A 64 -22.26 -3.23 13.56
CA THR A 64 -22.02 -4.63 13.22
C THR A 64 -23.03 -5.13 12.19
N TRP A 65 -24.31 -4.81 12.32
CA TRP A 65 -25.34 -5.19 11.35
C TRP A 65 -25.08 -4.58 9.97
N HIS A 66 -24.78 -3.28 9.90
CA HIS A 66 -24.48 -2.59 8.65
C HIS A 66 -23.22 -3.15 7.99
N LEU A 67 -22.16 -3.39 8.77
CA LEU A 67 -20.93 -4.01 8.28
C LEU A 67 -21.19 -5.43 7.77
N GLN A 68 -21.91 -6.26 8.51
CA GLN A 68 -22.25 -7.62 8.07
C GLN A 68 -23.04 -7.61 6.76
N ARG A 69 -24.01 -6.70 6.61
CA ARG A 69 -24.79 -6.60 5.38
C ARG A 69 -23.96 -6.09 4.21
N PHE A 70 -23.08 -5.11 4.45
CA PHE A 70 -22.16 -4.61 3.44
C PHE A 70 -21.17 -5.69 2.98
N TRP A 71 -20.54 -6.39 3.94
CA TRP A 71 -19.59 -7.46 3.64
C TRP A 71 -20.25 -8.68 3.01
N GLY A 72 -21.47 -9.03 3.43
CA GLY A 72 -22.26 -10.09 2.80
C GLY A 72 -22.56 -9.77 1.34
N ALA A 73 -23.14 -8.59 1.08
CA ALA A 73 -23.43 -8.15 -0.29
C ALA A 73 -22.17 -8.01 -1.16
N SER A 74 -21.06 -7.52 -0.58
CA SER A 74 -19.77 -7.49 -1.27
C SER A 74 -19.26 -8.90 -1.56
N GLY A 75 -19.40 -9.84 -0.63
CA GLY A 75 -19.05 -11.24 -0.81
C GLY A 75 -19.81 -11.87 -1.96
N ASP A 76 -21.13 -11.73 -1.99
CA ASP A 76 -21.99 -12.24 -3.07
C ASP A 76 -21.60 -11.63 -4.43
N PHE A 77 -21.29 -10.33 -4.45
CA PHE A 77 -20.84 -9.65 -5.67
C PHE A 77 -19.52 -10.25 -6.20
N TRP A 78 -18.53 -10.45 -5.33
CA TRP A 78 -17.24 -11.01 -5.71
C TRP A 78 -17.36 -12.48 -6.11
N GLN A 79 -18.16 -13.26 -5.38
CA GLN A 79 -18.48 -14.65 -5.72
C GLN A 79 -19.10 -14.73 -7.11
N ALA A 80 -20.08 -13.87 -7.42
CA ALA A 80 -20.69 -13.82 -8.74
C ALA A 80 -19.70 -13.41 -9.85
N GLN A 81 -18.70 -12.54 -9.58
CA GLN A 81 -17.65 -12.25 -10.56
C GLN A 81 -16.71 -13.43 -10.75
N TRP A 82 -16.37 -14.12 -9.66
CA TRP A 82 -15.53 -15.31 -9.70
C TRP A 82 -16.20 -16.46 -10.46
N ASP A 83 -17.49 -16.69 -10.24
CA ASP A 83 -18.27 -17.69 -10.97
C ASP A 83 -18.28 -17.40 -12.47
N LYS A 84 -18.36 -16.13 -12.90
CA LYS A 84 -18.23 -15.77 -14.32
C LYS A 84 -16.85 -16.10 -14.89
N ILE A 85 -15.79 -15.97 -14.09
CA ILE A 85 -14.42 -16.34 -14.49
C ILE A 85 -14.35 -17.86 -14.65
N LEU A 86 -14.80 -18.62 -13.64
CA LEU A 86 -14.82 -20.08 -13.67
C LEU A 86 -15.69 -20.65 -14.81
N ASN A 87 -16.82 -20.02 -15.10
CA ASN A 87 -17.69 -20.44 -16.20
C ASN A 87 -17.02 -20.27 -17.58
N LYS A 88 -16.04 -19.37 -17.70
CA LYS A 88 -15.29 -19.14 -18.95
C LYS A 88 -14.02 -19.99 -19.04
N LEU A 89 -13.25 -20.05 -17.94
CA LEU A 89 -11.94 -20.71 -17.91
C LEU A 89 -12.02 -22.18 -17.49
N GLY A 90 -13.14 -22.60 -16.90
CA GLY A 90 -13.27 -23.86 -16.18
C GLY A 90 -12.81 -23.74 -14.73
N ASP A 91 -13.10 -24.77 -13.95
CA ASP A 91 -12.71 -24.95 -12.55
C ASP A 91 -11.58 -25.99 -12.40
N ASN A 92 -10.90 -26.34 -13.50
CA ASN A 92 -9.75 -27.23 -13.46
C ASN A 92 -8.60 -26.56 -12.66
N PRO A 93 -8.11 -27.18 -11.58
CA PRO A 93 -7.10 -26.55 -10.74
C PRO A 93 -5.77 -26.26 -11.44
N VAL A 94 -5.32 -27.12 -12.36
CA VAL A 94 -4.11 -26.89 -13.17
C VAL A 94 -4.31 -25.65 -14.04
N THR A 95 -5.47 -25.51 -14.67
CA THR A 95 -5.81 -24.32 -15.48
C THR A 95 -5.71 -23.04 -14.67
N LEU A 96 -6.26 -23.02 -13.44
CA LEU A 96 -6.25 -21.83 -12.59
C LEU A 96 -4.85 -21.55 -12.01
N TRP A 97 -4.26 -22.53 -11.34
CA TRP A 97 -3.00 -22.35 -10.62
C TRP A 97 -1.79 -22.16 -11.53
N VAL A 98 -1.73 -22.85 -12.67
CA VAL A 98 -0.59 -22.75 -13.60
C VAL A 98 -0.87 -21.66 -14.64
N TYR A 99 -1.77 -21.93 -15.59
CA TYR A 99 -1.96 -21.04 -16.73
C TYR A 99 -2.65 -19.72 -16.37
N GLY A 100 -3.62 -19.76 -15.45
CA GLY A 100 -4.32 -18.57 -14.98
C GLY A 100 -3.41 -17.64 -14.18
N SER A 101 -2.63 -18.17 -13.23
CA SER A 101 -1.64 -17.39 -12.49
C SER A 101 -0.57 -16.80 -13.43
N MET A 102 -0.04 -17.61 -14.36
CA MET A 102 0.94 -17.11 -15.34
C MET A 102 0.35 -16.03 -16.24
N GLY A 103 -0.87 -16.24 -16.77
CA GLY A 103 -1.56 -15.27 -17.61
C GLY A 103 -1.84 -13.96 -16.89
N LEU A 104 -2.37 -14.03 -15.66
CA LEU A 104 -2.64 -12.86 -14.84
C LEU A 104 -1.36 -12.08 -14.55
N THR A 105 -0.33 -12.75 -14.03
CA THR A 105 0.94 -12.09 -13.69
C THR A 105 1.62 -11.49 -14.91
N PHE A 106 1.58 -12.17 -16.06
CA PHE A 106 2.05 -11.65 -17.34
C PHE A 106 1.29 -10.39 -17.75
N ILE A 107 -0.04 -10.41 -17.72
CA ILE A 107 -0.88 -9.27 -18.10
C ILE A 107 -0.62 -8.08 -17.18
N VAL A 108 -0.62 -8.27 -15.86
CA VAL A 108 -0.35 -7.20 -14.89
C VAL A 108 1.06 -6.62 -15.12
N TYR A 109 2.06 -7.48 -15.30
CA TYR A 109 3.43 -7.03 -15.54
C TYR A 109 3.54 -6.15 -16.79
N TRP A 110 3.04 -6.63 -17.93
CA TRP A 110 3.22 -5.95 -19.21
C TRP A 110 2.30 -4.74 -19.39
N ILE A 111 1.11 -4.72 -18.78
CA ILE A 111 0.26 -3.52 -18.80
C ILE A 111 0.92 -2.39 -18.01
N PHE A 112 1.23 -2.61 -16.73
CA PHE A 112 1.74 -1.54 -15.87
C PHE A 112 3.21 -1.22 -16.15
N GLY A 113 4.04 -2.24 -16.35
CA GLY A 113 5.43 -2.07 -16.79
C GLY A 113 5.51 -1.44 -18.18
N GLY A 114 4.59 -1.78 -19.09
CA GLY A 114 4.47 -1.17 -20.41
C GLY A 114 4.13 0.32 -20.35
N ILE A 115 3.23 0.75 -19.46
CA ILE A 115 2.94 2.17 -19.23
C ILE A 115 4.20 2.92 -18.85
N TYR A 116 4.95 2.47 -17.83
CA TYR A 116 6.22 3.09 -17.44
C TYR A 116 7.26 3.07 -18.56
N THR A 117 7.38 1.95 -19.27
CA THR A 117 8.31 1.80 -20.40
C THR A 117 7.99 2.80 -21.51
N LEU A 118 6.71 3.05 -21.80
CA LEU A 118 6.31 4.09 -22.75
C LEU A 118 6.70 5.49 -22.26
N LEU A 119 6.58 5.78 -20.96
CA LEU A 119 7.07 7.05 -20.39
C LEU A 119 8.59 7.19 -20.59
N ASP A 120 9.36 6.12 -20.36
CA ASP A 120 10.82 6.12 -20.43
C ASP A 120 11.39 6.15 -21.87
N ILE A 121 10.69 5.56 -22.84
CA ILE A 121 11.08 5.65 -24.26
C ILE A 121 10.70 7.00 -24.85
N THR A 122 9.51 7.51 -24.54
CA THR A 122 8.97 8.71 -25.18
C THR A 122 9.33 10.01 -24.45
N ASN A 123 9.73 9.92 -23.17
CA ASN A 123 9.87 11.07 -22.26
C ASN A 123 8.60 11.93 -22.20
N ARG A 124 7.42 11.33 -22.37
CA ARG A 124 6.12 12.00 -22.40
C ARG A 124 5.12 11.31 -21.47
N PRO A 125 4.18 12.05 -20.85
CA PRO A 125 4.08 13.52 -20.86
C PRO A 125 5.19 14.16 -20.01
N ALA A 126 5.71 15.31 -20.46
CA ALA A 126 6.80 16.01 -19.77
C ALA A 126 6.48 16.36 -18.31
N ALA A 127 5.20 16.52 -17.98
CA ALA A 127 4.71 16.77 -16.63
C ALA A 127 5.05 15.65 -15.63
N LEU A 128 5.21 14.40 -16.08
CA LEU A 128 5.57 13.29 -15.18
C LEU A 128 7.08 13.17 -14.96
N ARG A 129 7.90 13.77 -15.82
CA ARG A 129 9.37 13.70 -15.70
C ARG A 129 9.92 14.38 -14.45
N ARG A 130 9.18 15.35 -13.89
CA ARG A 130 9.56 16.00 -12.62
C ARG A 130 9.59 15.03 -11.43
N TYR A 131 8.96 13.86 -11.55
CA TYR A 131 8.97 12.80 -10.53
C TYR A 131 10.10 11.78 -10.70
N LYS A 132 10.97 11.94 -11.71
CA LYS A 132 12.11 11.03 -11.93
C LYS A 132 13.12 11.15 -10.79
N ILE A 133 13.54 10.01 -10.25
CA ILE A 133 14.45 9.93 -9.09
C ILE A 133 15.88 10.27 -9.50
N GLN A 134 16.33 9.69 -10.63
CA GLN A 134 17.64 9.92 -11.25
C GLN A 134 17.49 10.55 -12.65
N PRO A 135 17.18 11.87 -12.76
CA PRO A 135 16.96 12.52 -14.04
C PRO A 135 18.21 12.56 -14.92
N GLY A 136 18.03 12.36 -16.23
CA GLY A 136 19.11 12.37 -17.23
C GLY A 136 19.83 11.04 -17.38
N THR A 137 19.45 10.00 -16.63
CA THR A 137 19.94 8.63 -16.80
C THR A 137 18.85 7.77 -17.42
N ASN A 138 19.20 7.01 -18.47
CA ASN A 138 18.26 6.17 -19.22
C ASN A 138 17.05 6.93 -19.80
N GLU A 139 17.23 8.20 -20.19
CA GLU A 139 16.20 9.06 -20.78
C GLU A 139 16.69 9.66 -22.14
N PRO A 140 16.24 9.15 -23.31
CA PRO A 140 15.41 7.96 -23.49
C PRO A 140 16.20 6.66 -23.31
N VAL A 141 15.48 5.58 -23.05
CA VAL A 141 16.06 4.24 -22.95
C VAL A 141 16.60 3.79 -24.31
N ASP A 142 17.79 3.19 -24.31
CA ASP A 142 18.36 2.59 -25.52
C ASP A 142 17.53 1.38 -25.98
N THR A 143 17.11 1.39 -27.25
CA THR A 143 16.23 0.35 -27.81
C THR A 143 16.87 -1.03 -27.80
N ARG A 144 18.18 -1.14 -28.01
CA ARG A 144 18.87 -2.45 -28.05
C ARG A 144 18.95 -3.04 -26.65
N GLU A 145 19.29 -2.24 -25.65
CA GLU A 145 19.29 -2.66 -24.26
C GLU A 145 17.87 -3.01 -23.78
N LEU A 146 16.85 -2.25 -24.21
CA LEU A 146 15.45 -2.59 -23.93
C LEU A 146 15.05 -3.94 -24.53
N CYS A 147 15.41 -4.22 -25.80
CA CYS A 147 15.14 -5.52 -26.43
C CYS A 147 15.81 -6.67 -25.68
N LYS A 148 17.05 -6.48 -25.19
CA LYS A 148 17.76 -7.45 -24.33
C LYS A 148 17.00 -7.71 -23.03
N VAL A 149 16.53 -6.64 -22.38
CA VAL A 149 15.72 -6.73 -21.16
C VAL A 149 14.43 -7.50 -21.42
N ILE A 150 13.67 -7.12 -22.45
CA ILE A 150 12.41 -7.77 -22.82
C ILE A 150 12.62 -9.26 -23.10
N ALA A 151 13.65 -9.62 -23.87
CA ALA A 151 13.94 -11.01 -24.20
C ALA A 151 14.23 -11.85 -22.95
N GLN A 152 15.03 -11.33 -22.02
CA GLN A 152 15.33 -12.03 -20.76
C GLN A 152 14.10 -12.12 -19.85
N VAL A 153 13.28 -11.07 -19.76
CA VAL A 153 12.05 -11.08 -18.96
C VAL A 153 11.07 -12.11 -19.50
N LEU A 154 10.88 -12.17 -20.82
CA LEU A 154 10.04 -13.20 -21.45
C LEU A 154 10.59 -14.61 -21.23
N PHE A 155 11.92 -14.79 -21.29
CA PHE A 155 12.56 -16.06 -20.94
C PHE A 155 12.25 -16.46 -19.49
N ASN A 156 12.42 -15.54 -18.53
CA ASN A 156 12.12 -15.79 -17.12
C ASN A 156 10.63 -16.09 -16.90
N GLN A 157 9.72 -15.32 -17.50
CA GLN A 157 8.28 -15.53 -17.34
C GLN A 157 7.77 -16.82 -17.97
N ILE A 158 8.30 -17.22 -19.14
CA ILE A 158 7.76 -18.35 -19.91
C ILE A 158 8.57 -19.61 -19.63
N ILE A 159 9.88 -19.58 -19.89
CA ILE A 159 10.74 -20.78 -19.85
C ILE A 159 11.04 -21.19 -18.41
N VAL A 160 11.28 -20.23 -17.53
CA VAL A 160 11.52 -20.50 -16.09
C VAL A 160 10.18 -20.56 -15.34
N GLY A 161 9.26 -19.64 -15.64
CA GLY A 161 7.99 -19.52 -14.95
C GLY A 161 7.09 -20.75 -15.13
N LEU A 162 7.01 -21.36 -16.33
CA LEU A 162 6.12 -22.49 -16.57
C LEU A 162 6.48 -23.73 -15.73
N PRO A 163 7.72 -24.25 -15.73
CA PRO A 163 8.10 -25.36 -14.87
C PRO A 163 7.88 -25.06 -13.38
N ILE A 164 8.25 -23.85 -12.93
CA ILE A 164 8.08 -23.47 -11.52
C ILE A 164 6.60 -23.37 -11.15
N ALA A 165 5.73 -22.87 -12.04
CA ALA A 165 4.29 -22.84 -11.82
C ALA A 165 3.71 -24.25 -11.65
N TYR A 166 4.16 -25.24 -12.44
CA TYR A 166 3.78 -26.65 -12.25
C TYR A 166 4.28 -27.21 -10.92
N CYS A 167 5.55 -26.96 -10.56
CA CYS A 167 6.09 -27.37 -9.26
C CYS A 167 5.30 -26.76 -8.10
N SER A 168 5.00 -25.46 -8.17
CA SER A 168 4.20 -24.74 -7.18
C SER A 168 2.78 -25.29 -7.09
N TYR A 169 2.15 -25.63 -8.21
CA TYR A 169 0.83 -26.28 -8.23
C TYR A 169 0.85 -27.63 -7.50
N HIS A 170 1.79 -28.52 -7.85
CA HIS A 170 1.89 -29.83 -7.18
C HIS A 170 2.23 -29.69 -5.69
N PHE A 171 3.03 -28.68 -5.32
CA PHE A 171 3.27 -28.37 -3.92
C PHE A 171 2.00 -27.91 -3.20
N MET A 172 1.18 -27.06 -3.84
CA MET A 172 -0.12 -26.66 -3.32
C MET A 172 -1.09 -27.83 -3.21
N GLU A 173 -1.13 -28.71 -4.20
CA GLU A 173 -1.93 -29.94 -4.18
C GLU A 173 -1.53 -30.86 -3.03
N TRP A 174 -0.23 -31.07 -2.83
CA TRP A 174 0.31 -31.83 -1.70
C TRP A 174 -0.03 -31.18 -0.34
N ARG A 175 0.12 -29.85 -0.25
CA ARG A 175 -0.21 -29.09 0.96
C ARG A 175 -1.72 -29.07 1.24
N GLY A 176 -2.54 -29.07 0.21
CA GLY A 176 -3.99 -28.86 0.27
C GLY A 176 -4.38 -27.37 0.31
N TYR A 177 -5.42 -27.03 -0.45
CA TYR A 177 -6.04 -25.69 -0.51
C TYR A 177 -7.57 -25.82 -0.61
N PRO A 178 -8.33 -24.76 -0.26
CA PRO A 178 -9.80 -24.77 -0.33
C PRO A 178 -10.35 -25.04 -1.74
N SER A 179 -11.63 -25.41 -1.81
CA SER A 179 -12.34 -25.54 -3.09
C SER A 179 -12.20 -24.27 -3.93
N VAL A 180 -11.87 -24.43 -5.22
CA VAL A 180 -11.71 -23.29 -6.14
C VAL A 180 -13.02 -22.54 -6.41
N ARG A 181 -14.17 -23.12 -6.09
CA ARG A 181 -15.48 -22.50 -6.34
C ARG A 181 -15.92 -21.55 -5.25
N GLU A 182 -15.46 -21.73 -4.02
CA GLU A 182 -15.93 -20.94 -2.88
C GLU A 182 -14.86 -19.92 -2.50
N LEU A 183 -15.16 -18.63 -2.72
CA LEU A 183 -14.24 -17.59 -2.33
C LEU A 183 -14.09 -17.52 -0.80
N PRO A 184 -12.87 -17.27 -0.29
CA PRO A 184 -12.67 -16.98 1.11
C PRO A 184 -13.39 -15.69 1.52
N THR A 185 -13.78 -15.61 2.78
CA THR A 185 -14.38 -14.39 3.32
C THR A 185 -13.42 -13.21 3.23
N PHE A 186 -13.97 -11.99 3.09
CA PHE A 186 -13.17 -10.77 2.99
C PHE A 186 -12.14 -10.61 4.13
N HIS A 187 -12.56 -10.88 5.37
CA HIS A 187 -11.68 -10.78 6.54
C HIS A 187 -10.53 -11.80 6.48
N TRP A 188 -10.81 -13.01 5.98
CA TRP A 188 -9.78 -14.03 5.80
C TRP A 188 -8.77 -13.65 4.73
N VAL A 189 -9.24 -13.06 3.61
CA VAL A 189 -8.34 -12.49 2.59
C VAL A 189 -7.40 -11.46 3.20
N LEU A 190 -7.88 -10.55 4.06
CA LEU A 190 -7.02 -9.56 4.71
C LEU A 190 -5.94 -10.20 5.60
N VAL A 191 -6.28 -11.26 6.34
CA VAL A 191 -5.33 -12.02 7.16
C VAL A 191 -4.29 -12.70 6.28
N GLU A 192 -4.72 -13.37 5.21
CA GLU A 192 -3.79 -14.02 4.27
C GLU A 192 -2.84 -13.01 3.63
N ILE A 193 -3.34 -11.87 3.13
CA ILE A 193 -2.50 -10.82 2.54
C ILE A 193 -1.48 -10.28 3.55
N ALA A 194 -1.86 -10.07 4.81
CA ALA A 194 -0.91 -9.65 5.84
C ALA A 194 0.19 -10.69 6.07
N ILE A 195 -0.16 -11.98 6.09
CA ILE A 195 0.82 -13.07 6.19
C ILE A 195 1.71 -13.12 4.96
N HIS A 196 1.15 -12.94 3.77
CA HIS A 196 1.91 -12.93 2.51
C HIS A 196 2.95 -11.81 2.48
N ILE A 197 2.57 -10.59 2.87
CA ILE A 197 3.48 -9.44 3.01
C ILE A 197 4.64 -9.74 3.96
N LEU A 198 4.35 -10.32 5.13
CA LEU A 198 5.38 -10.67 6.12
C LEU A 198 6.32 -11.77 5.60
N CYS A 199 5.77 -12.78 4.94
CA CYS A 199 6.55 -13.87 4.37
C CYS A 199 7.44 -13.40 3.21
N GLU A 200 6.92 -12.50 2.37
CA GLU A 200 7.69 -11.89 1.28
C GLU A 200 8.81 -11.01 1.82
N GLU A 201 8.55 -10.14 2.81
CA GLU A 201 9.60 -9.32 3.44
C GLU A 201 10.74 -10.19 3.98
N ILE A 202 10.41 -11.28 4.70
CA ILE A 202 11.41 -12.20 5.25
C ILE A 202 12.15 -12.94 4.13
N GLY A 203 11.41 -13.60 3.25
CA GLY A 203 11.98 -14.43 2.19
C GLY A 203 12.86 -13.62 1.25
N PHE A 204 12.35 -12.48 0.79
CA PHE A 204 13.05 -11.61 -0.14
C PHE A 204 14.28 -10.97 0.50
N TYR A 205 14.17 -10.43 1.72
CA TYR A 205 15.31 -9.82 2.39
C TYR A 205 16.51 -10.76 2.47
N TYR A 206 16.30 -12.00 2.96
CA TYR A 206 17.38 -12.95 3.14
C TYR A 206 17.89 -13.52 1.81
N SER A 207 17.01 -13.85 0.86
CA SER A 207 17.45 -14.33 -0.46
C SER A 207 18.23 -13.25 -1.20
N HIS A 208 17.74 -12.02 -1.20
CA HIS A 208 18.36 -10.88 -1.85
C HIS A 208 19.71 -10.54 -1.21
N ARG A 209 19.78 -10.42 0.12
CA ARG A 209 21.05 -10.19 0.82
C ARG A 209 22.06 -11.32 0.57
N PHE A 210 21.61 -12.56 0.47
CA PHE A 210 22.48 -13.70 0.15
C PHE A 210 23.03 -13.63 -1.29
N LEU A 211 22.21 -13.20 -2.25
CA LEU A 211 22.64 -12.96 -3.63
C LEU A 211 23.73 -11.89 -3.74
N HIS A 212 23.86 -10.98 -2.77
CA HIS A 212 24.95 -10.01 -2.66
C HIS A 212 26.26 -10.57 -2.09
N SER A 213 26.33 -11.87 -1.77
CA SER A 213 27.61 -12.52 -1.47
C SER A 213 28.53 -12.51 -2.70
N ARG A 214 29.84 -12.46 -2.48
CA ARG A 214 30.86 -12.23 -3.54
C ARG A 214 30.65 -13.06 -4.81
N TYR A 215 30.37 -14.36 -4.66
CA TYR A 215 30.21 -15.28 -5.79
C TYR A 215 28.84 -15.14 -6.46
N LEU A 216 27.77 -15.14 -5.68
CA LEU A 216 26.42 -15.02 -6.22
C LEU A 216 26.20 -13.66 -6.88
N TYR A 217 26.78 -12.59 -6.33
CA TYR A 217 26.72 -11.28 -6.95
C TYR A 217 27.38 -11.32 -8.33
N LYS A 218 28.64 -11.78 -8.40
CA LYS A 218 29.41 -11.77 -9.64
C LYS A 218 28.73 -12.54 -10.78
N TYR A 219 28.11 -13.67 -10.49
CA TYR A 219 27.63 -14.61 -11.51
C TYR A 219 26.12 -14.63 -11.71
N ILE A 220 25.33 -14.19 -10.72
CA ILE A 220 23.87 -14.26 -10.74
C ILE A 220 23.30 -12.84 -10.65
N HIS A 221 23.60 -12.12 -9.56
CA HIS A 221 22.88 -10.89 -9.24
C HIS A 221 23.39 -9.63 -9.98
N LYS A 222 24.62 -9.66 -10.49
CA LYS A 222 25.20 -8.54 -11.24
C LYS A 222 24.35 -8.15 -12.45
N GLN A 223 23.67 -9.12 -13.08
CA GLN A 223 22.78 -8.85 -14.20
C GLN A 223 21.63 -7.91 -13.82
N HIS A 224 21.02 -8.13 -12.65
CA HIS A 224 19.96 -7.27 -12.12
C HIS A 224 20.46 -5.84 -11.90
N HIS A 225 21.69 -5.71 -11.43
CA HIS A 225 22.38 -4.45 -11.15
C HIS A 225 23.05 -3.78 -12.37
N GLU A 226 22.83 -4.28 -13.59
CA GLU A 226 23.28 -3.58 -14.81
C GLU A 226 22.61 -2.20 -14.96
N TRP A 227 21.45 -1.99 -14.34
CA TRP A 227 20.64 -0.77 -14.40
C TRP A 227 20.69 0.01 -13.07
N THR A 228 21.74 0.81 -12.87
CA THR A 228 21.90 1.62 -11.64
C THR A 228 20.83 2.69 -11.44
N ALA A 229 20.13 3.06 -12.53
CA ALA A 229 18.87 3.80 -12.52
C ALA A 229 17.81 2.91 -13.19
N PRO A 230 17.10 2.07 -12.41
CA PRO A 230 16.19 1.10 -12.98
C PRO A 230 14.98 1.78 -13.65
N ILE A 231 14.40 1.04 -14.59
CA ILE A 231 13.10 1.34 -15.21
C ILE A 231 12.16 0.16 -14.95
N ALA A 232 10.85 0.36 -14.95
CA ALA A 232 9.90 -0.64 -14.43
C ALA A 232 10.07 -2.04 -15.06
N VAL A 233 10.31 -2.12 -16.38
CA VAL A 233 10.48 -3.40 -17.11
C VAL A 233 11.75 -4.17 -16.74
N THR A 234 12.71 -3.54 -16.05
CA THR A 234 13.90 -4.21 -15.51
C THR A 234 13.63 -4.99 -14.23
N ALA A 235 12.42 -4.86 -13.64
CA ALA A 235 12.02 -5.56 -12.41
C ALA A 235 12.26 -7.08 -12.45
N LEU A 236 12.07 -7.72 -13.61
CA LEU A 236 12.34 -9.16 -13.78
C LEU A 236 13.55 -9.44 -14.68
N TYR A 237 14.34 -8.43 -15.00
CA TYR A 237 15.62 -8.57 -15.71
C TYR A 237 16.69 -9.07 -14.75
N CYS A 238 16.82 -10.38 -14.67
CA CYS A 238 17.75 -11.04 -13.77
C CYS A 238 18.12 -12.43 -14.29
N HIS A 239 19.15 -13.02 -13.69
CA HIS A 239 19.54 -14.39 -13.97
C HIS A 239 18.42 -15.37 -13.55
N PRO A 240 18.16 -16.47 -14.28
CA PRO A 240 17.08 -17.42 -13.97
C PRO A 240 17.05 -17.93 -12.52
N LEU A 241 18.21 -18.21 -11.92
CA LEU A 241 18.30 -18.65 -10.53
C LEU A 241 17.89 -17.57 -9.52
N GLU A 242 18.17 -16.29 -9.81
CA GLU A 242 17.65 -15.18 -9.00
C GLU A 242 16.15 -15.03 -9.22
N HIS A 243 15.66 -15.20 -10.44
CA HIS A 243 14.23 -15.16 -10.71
C HIS A 243 13.48 -16.20 -9.85
N ILE A 244 13.99 -17.43 -9.78
CA ILE A 244 13.43 -18.47 -8.91
C ILE A 244 13.56 -18.07 -7.42
N GLY A 245 14.77 -17.74 -6.98
CA GLY A 245 15.11 -17.57 -5.56
C GLY A 245 14.53 -16.31 -4.90
N SER A 246 14.40 -15.21 -5.63
CA SER A 246 13.97 -13.92 -5.11
C SER A 246 12.65 -13.44 -5.69
N ASN A 247 12.36 -13.71 -6.97
CA ASN A 247 11.15 -13.18 -7.61
C ASN A 247 9.96 -14.16 -7.61
N LEU A 248 10.21 -15.47 -7.44
CA LEU A 248 9.14 -16.49 -7.39
C LEU A 248 8.96 -17.05 -5.98
N ILE A 249 10.01 -17.58 -5.35
CA ILE A 249 9.85 -18.25 -4.04
C ILE A 249 9.27 -17.31 -2.97
N PRO A 250 9.81 -16.10 -2.70
CA PRO A 250 9.33 -15.27 -1.59
C PRO A 250 7.86 -14.87 -1.69
N PRO A 251 7.33 -14.40 -2.84
CA PRO A 251 5.90 -14.14 -2.98
C PRO A 251 5.01 -15.38 -2.78
N PHE A 252 5.51 -16.58 -3.11
CA PHE A 252 4.77 -17.83 -2.91
C PHE A 252 4.83 -18.37 -1.48
N LEU A 253 5.82 -17.99 -0.66
CA LEU A 253 5.99 -18.53 0.71
C LEU A 253 4.71 -18.40 1.55
N GLY A 254 4.11 -17.21 1.57
CA GLY A 254 2.89 -16.98 2.34
C GLY A 254 1.72 -17.82 1.84
N VAL A 255 1.53 -17.89 0.52
CA VAL A 255 0.49 -18.69 -0.15
C VAL A 255 0.61 -20.17 0.23
N PHE A 256 1.83 -20.69 0.24
CA PHE A 256 2.16 -22.06 0.63
C PHE A 256 1.91 -22.34 2.11
N ILE A 257 2.32 -21.45 3.00
CA ILE A 257 2.19 -21.63 4.44
C ILE A 257 0.71 -21.74 4.83
N VAL A 258 -0.13 -20.82 4.34
CA VAL A 258 -1.54 -20.77 4.73
C VAL A 258 -2.44 -21.67 3.87
N GLY A 259 -1.95 -22.16 2.72
CA GLY A 259 -2.76 -22.94 1.79
C GLY A 259 -3.84 -22.09 1.13
N SER A 260 -3.48 -20.91 0.64
CA SER A 260 -4.43 -19.91 0.14
C SER A 260 -5.30 -20.41 -1.01
N HIS A 261 -6.52 -19.88 -1.08
CA HIS A 261 -7.37 -19.99 -2.27
C HIS A 261 -6.70 -19.27 -3.47
N VAL A 262 -6.85 -19.83 -4.68
CA VAL A 262 -6.19 -19.32 -5.90
C VAL A 262 -6.54 -17.85 -6.19
N ALA A 263 -7.77 -17.43 -5.94
CA ALA A 263 -8.19 -16.03 -6.09
C ALA A 263 -7.45 -15.08 -5.13
N THR A 264 -7.18 -15.50 -3.88
CA THR A 264 -6.37 -14.70 -2.95
C THR A 264 -4.92 -14.64 -3.42
N ALA A 265 -4.37 -15.76 -3.90
CA ALA A 265 -3.03 -15.80 -4.47
C ALA A 265 -2.91 -14.88 -5.70
N TRP A 266 -3.93 -14.84 -6.57
CA TRP A 266 -3.99 -13.94 -7.74
C TRP A 266 -4.01 -12.45 -7.34
N LEU A 267 -4.81 -12.10 -6.34
CA LEU A 267 -4.80 -10.75 -5.77
C LEU A 267 -3.41 -10.41 -5.24
N TRP A 268 -2.83 -11.31 -4.44
CA TRP A 268 -1.50 -11.14 -3.86
C TRP A 268 -0.41 -10.97 -4.92
N PHE A 269 -0.32 -11.86 -5.91
CA PHE A 269 0.68 -11.78 -6.96
C PHE A 269 0.55 -10.50 -7.79
N SER A 270 -0.69 -10.01 -8.00
CA SER A 270 -0.92 -8.73 -8.65
C SER A 270 -0.35 -7.57 -7.82
N LEU A 271 -0.59 -7.56 -6.50
CA LEU A 271 -0.05 -6.54 -5.60
C LEU A 271 1.49 -6.59 -5.53
N ALA A 272 2.07 -7.79 -5.41
CA ALA A 272 3.51 -7.98 -5.39
C ALA A 272 4.17 -7.48 -6.69
N ILE A 273 3.63 -7.82 -7.86
CA ILE A 273 4.14 -7.33 -9.16
C ILE A 273 4.02 -5.80 -9.27
N LEU A 274 2.88 -5.24 -8.88
CA LEU A 274 2.69 -3.78 -8.91
C LEU A 274 3.68 -3.07 -7.99
N SER A 275 3.93 -3.62 -6.80
CA SER A 275 4.93 -3.12 -5.85
C SER A 275 6.33 -3.16 -6.46
N THR A 276 6.74 -4.29 -7.04
CA THR A 276 8.07 -4.47 -7.66
C THR A 276 8.24 -3.55 -8.87
N LEU A 277 7.23 -3.41 -9.73
CA LEU A 277 7.26 -2.48 -10.86
C LEU A 277 7.38 -1.03 -10.39
N ASN A 278 6.65 -0.64 -9.34
CA ASN A 278 6.75 0.69 -8.75
C ASN A 278 8.17 0.95 -8.19
N ALA A 279 8.72 -0.01 -7.43
CA ALA A 279 10.06 0.07 -6.86
C ALA A 279 11.17 0.22 -7.92
N HIS A 280 10.98 -0.34 -9.11
CA HIS A 280 11.92 -0.23 -10.24
C HIS A 280 11.56 0.88 -11.23
N SER A 281 10.45 1.59 -11.06
CA SER A 281 9.94 2.52 -12.08
C SER A 281 10.89 3.69 -12.38
N GLY A 282 11.74 4.05 -11.41
CA GLY A 282 12.54 5.27 -11.44
C GLY A 282 11.69 6.55 -11.30
N TYR A 283 10.40 6.43 -10.96
CA TYR A 283 9.49 7.54 -10.71
C TYR A 283 8.91 7.47 -9.31
N HIS A 284 9.11 8.54 -8.54
CA HIS A 284 8.42 8.68 -7.27
C HIS A 284 7.13 9.49 -7.47
N LEU A 285 6.08 8.78 -7.91
CA LEU A 285 4.75 9.34 -8.19
C LEU A 285 3.95 9.63 -6.91
N PRO A 286 3.06 10.63 -6.93
CA PRO A 286 2.20 10.94 -5.79
C PRO A 286 1.17 9.84 -5.55
N PHE A 287 0.84 9.59 -4.28
CA PHE A 287 -0.11 8.56 -3.81
C PHE A 287 0.34 7.11 -4.00
N PHE A 288 1.59 6.88 -4.39
CA PHE A 288 2.20 5.55 -4.46
C PHE A 288 3.22 5.36 -3.33
N PRO A 289 3.51 4.10 -2.93
CA PRO A 289 4.64 3.79 -2.07
C PRO A 289 5.95 4.33 -2.66
N SER A 290 6.85 4.81 -1.80
CA SER A 290 8.08 5.42 -2.27
C SER A 290 9.07 4.36 -2.80
N PRO A 291 9.57 4.49 -4.05
CA PRO A 291 10.60 3.62 -4.61
C PRO A 291 12.04 3.99 -4.21
N GLU A 292 12.24 5.08 -3.46
CA GLU A 292 13.58 5.66 -3.18
C GLU A 292 14.56 4.68 -2.54
N ALA A 293 14.10 3.77 -1.69
CA ALA A 293 14.96 2.79 -1.02
C ALA A 293 15.57 1.79 -2.01
N HIS A 294 14.76 1.28 -2.95
CA HIS A 294 15.22 0.30 -3.94
C HIS A 294 16.01 0.96 -5.07
N ASP A 295 15.66 2.19 -5.45
CA ASP A 295 16.48 2.99 -6.37
C ASP A 295 17.88 3.26 -5.76
N PHE A 296 17.93 3.60 -4.46
CA PHE A 296 19.19 3.74 -3.74
C PHE A 296 19.97 2.42 -3.63
N HIS A 297 19.27 1.29 -3.51
CA HIS A 297 19.87 -0.04 -3.57
C HIS A 297 20.61 -0.28 -4.89
N HIS A 298 19.97 -0.01 -6.03
CA HIS A 298 20.61 -0.09 -7.36
C HIS A 298 21.80 0.86 -7.54
N LEU A 299 21.80 2.01 -6.85
CA LEU A 299 22.90 2.96 -6.89
C LEU A 299 24.10 2.57 -6.00
N LYS A 300 23.85 1.93 -4.84
CA LYS A 300 24.89 1.63 -3.82
C LYS A 300 25.22 0.16 -3.67
N PHE A 301 24.39 -0.73 -4.20
CA PHE A 301 24.49 -2.19 -4.22
C PHE A 301 24.41 -2.89 -2.86
N ASN A 302 24.79 -2.25 -1.75
CA ASN A 302 24.96 -2.91 -0.45
C ASN A 302 24.06 -2.37 0.67
N GLN A 303 22.93 -1.75 0.32
CA GLN A 303 21.97 -1.16 1.26
C GLN A 303 20.54 -1.44 0.80
N CYS A 304 19.56 -1.47 1.71
CA CYS A 304 18.13 -1.59 1.38
C CYS A 304 17.79 -2.87 0.61
N PHE A 305 17.94 -4.04 1.23
CA PHE A 305 17.67 -5.33 0.60
C PHE A 305 16.19 -5.78 0.69
N GLY A 306 15.44 -5.27 1.66
CA GLY A 306 14.07 -5.68 1.95
C GLY A 306 13.03 -4.95 1.08
N VAL A 307 11.81 -5.49 1.07
CA VAL A 307 10.67 -4.92 0.34
C VAL A 307 10.04 -3.78 1.14
N LEU A 308 9.87 -3.97 2.45
CA LEU A 308 9.31 -2.98 3.38
C LEU A 308 10.40 -2.16 4.09
N GLY A 309 11.64 -2.65 4.10
CA GLY A 309 12.77 -2.05 4.82
C GLY A 309 12.76 -2.29 6.33
N VAL A 310 11.84 -3.12 6.85
CA VAL A 310 11.76 -3.48 8.27
C VAL A 310 12.98 -4.29 8.66
N LEU A 311 13.33 -5.29 7.85
CA LEU A 311 14.50 -6.11 8.12
C LEU A 311 15.80 -5.37 7.84
N ASP A 312 15.81 -4.39 6.93
CA ASP A 312 16.98 -3.52 6.78
C ASP A 312 17.25 -2.70 8.04
N ARG A 313 16.18 -2.14 8.63
CA ARG A 313 16.30 -1.40 9.88
C ARG A 313 16.80 -2.29 11.02
N LEU A 314 16.27 -3.51 11.12
CA LEU A 314 16.65 -4.48 12.15
C LEU A 314 18.12 -4.89 12.05
N HIS A 315 18.62 -5.11 10.83
CA HIS A 315 19.99 -5.58 10.58
C HIS A 315 21.00 -4.45 10.30
N GLY A 316 20.55 -3.18 10.29
CA GLY A 316 21.40 -2.02 10.01
C GLY A 316 21.84 -1.89 8.55
N THR A 317 21.15 -2.55 7.61
CA THR A 317 21.47 -2.50 6.17
C THR A 317 20.84 -1.30 5.45
N ASP A 318 20.28 -0.33 6.16
CA ASP A 318 19.81 0.96 5.63
C ASP A 318 20.61 2.18 6.14
N THR A 319 21.76 1.98 6.79
CA THR A 319 22.49 3.07 7.48
C THR A 319 22.88 4.23 6.55
N GLN A 320 23.47 3.93 5.39
CA GLN A 320 23.85 4.99 4.44
C GLN A 320 22.61 5.63 3.81
N PHE A 321 21.58 4.83 3.54
CA PHE A 321 20.33 5.33 3.00
C PHE A 321 19.70 6.36 3.95
N ARG A 322 19.59 6.03 5.24
CA ARG A 322 19.05 6.93 6.29
C ARG A 322 19.80 8.24 6.43
N ASN A 323 21.10 8.23 6.15
CA ASN A 323 21.94 9.43 6.18
C ASN A 323 21.95 10.19 4.85
N SER A 324 21.16 9.75 3.87
CA SER A 324 21.08 10.35 2.54
C SER A 324 19.85 11.23 2.36
N ARG A 325 19.86 12.06 1.31
CA ARG A 325 18.67 12.82 0.89
C ARG A 325 17.57 11.92 0.33
N ALA A 326 17.90 10.74 -0.22
CA ALA A 326 16.90 9.80 -0.71
C ALA A 326 15.98 9.30 0.43
N TYR A 327 16.50 9.10 1.64
CA TYR A 327 15.67 8.73 2.80
C TYR A 327 14.70 9.84 3.22
N GLN A 328 15.10 11.11 3.13
CA GLN A 328 14.17 12.22 3.40
C GLN A 328 13.05 12.28 2.37
N ARG A 329 13.32 11.85 1.14
CA ARG A 329 12.33 11.68 0.09
C ARG A 329 11.54 10.37 0.23
N HIS A 330 11.92 9.44 1.10
CA HIS A 330 11.29 8.12 1.20
C HIS A 330 9.99 8.16 2.02
N VAL A 331 9.00 8.87 1.48
CA VAL A 331 7.66 9.03 2.05
C VAL A 331 6.63 9.01 0.93
N MET A 332 5.43 8.48 1.21
CA MET A 332 4.34 8.54 0.24
C MET A 332 3.84 9.99 0.13
N MET A 333 4.02 10.60 -1.05
CA MET A 333 3.61 11.98 -1.29
C MET A 333 2.08 12.06 -1.42
N LEU A 334 1.42 12.77 -0.50
CA LEU A 334 -0.03 13.04 -0.55
C LEU A 334 -0.37 14.33 -1.31
N SER A 335 0.59 14.89 -2.05
CA SER A 335 0.44 16.09 -2.85
C SER A 335 1.09 15.90 -4.22
N LEU A 336 0.74 16.75 -5.19
CA LEU A 336 1.36 16.77 -6.52
C LEU A 336 2.73 17.48 -6.55
N VAL A 337 3.29 17.83 -5.39
CA VAL A 337 4.64 18.39 -5.30
C VAL A 337 5.64 17.24 -5.41
N PRO A 338 6.60 17.26 -6.36
CA PRO A 338 7.59 16.22 -6.48
C PRO A 338 8.50 16.13 -5.25
N PRO A 339 8.97 14.92 -4.91
CA PRO A 339 9.87 14.72 -3.77
C PRO A 339 11.14 15.56 -3.84
N ARG A 340 11.71 15.76 -5.04
CA ARG A 340 12.91 16.59 -5.24
C ARG A 340 12.68 18.08 -5.03
N GLU A 341 11.43 18.55 -5.14
CA GLU A 341 11.05 19.93 -4.84
C GLU A 341 10.71 20.09 -3.36
N ALA A 342 10.00 19.11 -2.77
CA ALA A 342 9.69 19.10 -1.35
C ALA A 342 10.94 18.93 -0.46
N PHE A 343 11.90 18.12 -0.92
CA PHE A 343 13.17 17.84 -0.26
C PHE A 343 14.33 18.08 -1.25
N PRO A 344 14.70 19.36 -1.48
CA PRO A 344 15.74 19.71 -2.43
C PRO A 344 17.12 19.23 -2.00
N ASP A 345 18.00 19.00 -2.98
CA ASP A 345 19.41 18.75 -2.70
C ASP A 345 20.03 19.97 -2.01
N GLU A 346 21.01 19.75 -1.12
CA GLU A 346 21.74 20.86 -0.53
C GLU A 346 22.44 21.66 -1.63
N ALA A 347 22.34 22.98 -1.57
CA ALA A 347 23.09 23.85 -2.46
C ALA A 347 24.59 23.55 -2.27
N LYS A 348 25.22 22.92 -3.27
CA LYS A 348 26.68 22.84 -3.33
C LYS A 348 27.18 24.28 -3.39
N TYR A 349 27.58 24.84 -2.26
CA TYR A 349 28.39 26.05 -2.24
C TYR A 349 29.65 25.72 -3.04
N LYS A 350 29.71 26.18 -4.29
CA LYS A 350 30.96 26.21 -5.04
C LYS A 350 31.87 27.14 -4.27
N SER A 351 32.84 26.58 -3.54
CA SER A 351 34.00 27.36 -3.11
C SER A 351 34.60 27.94 -4.38
N LYS A 352 34.51 29.26 -4.53
CA LYS A 352 35.12 30.01 -5.63
C LYS A 352 36.64 29.90 -5.55
#